data_AF-A0A1F8UW39-F1
#
_entry.id   AF-A0A1F8UW39-F1
#
_cell.length_a   1.000
_cell.length_b   1.000
_cell.length_c   1.000
_cell.angle_alpha   90.00
_cell.angle_beta   90.00
_cell.angle_gamma   90.00
#
_symmetry.space_group_name_H-M   'P 1'
#
loop_
_entity.id
_entity.type
_entity.pdbx_description
1 polymer ?
#
loop_
_entity_poly.entity_id
_entity_poly.type
_entity_poly.pdbx_seq_one_letter_code
_entity_poly.pdbx_strand_id
1 'polypeptide(L)'
;MTVNKVQQEIDPGRGTVPILHNGRTVLPIRAVVEALGGTVGWNENEKKVTINVRNTTLELWLDKNTMRSGGIEKKIDVAPTAINGRTMVPVRFIIDNIPGCLLEWNNDTRSAVIKY
;
A
#
# COMPACT_ATOMS: atom_id res chain seq x y z
N MET A 1 1.89 13.68 3.41
CA MET A 1 3.02 12.75 3.63
C MET A 1 4.33 13.43 3.30
N THR A 2 5.45 12.88 3.77
CA THR A 2 6.78 13.39 3.43
C THR A 2 7.53 12.31 2.67
N VAL A 3 8.01 12.62 1.47
CA VAL A 3 8.78 11.72 0.61
C VAL A 3 10.09 12.41 0.27
N ASN A 4 11.24 11.82 0.60
CA ASN A 4 12.57 12.41 0.38
C ASN A 4 12.68 13.86 0.91
N LYS A 5 12.16 14.13 2.11
CA LYS A 5 12.07 15.46 2.77
C LYS A 5 11.14 16.48 2.10
N VAL A 6 10.44 16.10 1.04
CA VAL A 6 9.43 16.95 0.39
C VAL A 6 8.06 16.60 0.93
N GLN A 7 7.34 17.61 1.43
CA GLN A 7 5.95 17.45 1.85
C GLN A 7 5.03 17.45 0.62
N GLN A 8 4.14 16.46 0.56
CA GLN A 8 3.14 16.35 -0.49
C GLN A 8 1.86 15.70 0.02
N GLU A 9 0.76 15.89 -0.70
CA GLU A 9 -0.48 15.17 -0.43
C GLU A 9 -0.30 13.66 -0.67
N ILE A 10 -1.06 12.83 0.05
CA ILE A 10 -1.05 11.37 -0.18
C ILE A 10 -1.65 11.05 -1.55
N ASP A 11 -2.77 11.70 -1.87
CA ASP A 11 -3.44 11.56 -3.15
C ASP A 11 -3.75 12.98 -3.66
N PRO A 12 -2.92 13.52 -4.58
CA PRO A 12 -2.99 14.91 -4.99
C PRO A 12 -4.38 15.36 -5.45
N GLY A 13 -4.88 16.44 -4.84
CA GLY A 13 -6.18 17.05 -5.14
C GLY A 13 -7.37 16.30 -4.55
N ARG A 14 -7.15 15.28 -3.72
CA ARG A 14 -8.22 14.44 -3.14
C ARG A 14 -8.38 14.57 -1.64
N GLY A 15 -7.46 15.25 -0.95
CA GLY A 15 -7.51 15.38 0.51
C GLY A 15 -7.50 14.03 1.25
N THR A 16 -6.91 12.99 0.65
CA THR A 16 -6.91 11.65 1.24
C THR A 16 -5.99 11.59 2.44
N VAL A 17 -6.48 10.97 3.52
CA VAL A 17 -5.76 10.78 4.79
C VAL A 17 -5.63 9.29 5.11
N PRO A 18 -4.66 8.88 5.96
CA PRO A 18 -4.63 7.52 6.49
C PRO A 18 -5.92 7.19 7.24
N ILE A 19 -6.45 6.00 7.03
CA ILE A 19 -7.69 5.53 7.67
C ILE A 19 -7.35 4.33 8.57
N LEU A 20 -7.94 4.28 9.77
CA LEU A 20 -7.93 3.08 10.59
C LEU A 20 -9.09 2.16 10.16
N HIS A 21 -8.77 1.00 9.60
CA HIS A 21 -9.73 0.02 9.14
C HIS A 21 -9.37 -1.35 9.70
N ASN A 22 -10.29 -1.98 10.45
CA ASN A 22 -10.08 -3.27 11.12
C ASN A 22 -8.77 -3.34 11.93
N GLY A 23 -8.44 -2.26 12.65
CA GLY A 23 -7.23 -2.18 13.46
C GLY A 23 -5.92 -1.98 12.68
N ARG A 24 -5.99 -1.77 11.36
CA ARG A 24 -4.84 -1.48 10.50
C ARG A 24 -4.94 -0.10 9.88
N THR A 25 -3.79 0.58 9.74
CA THR A 25 -3.71 1.82 8.95
C THR A 25 -3.68 1.46 7.47
N VAL A 26 -4.68 1.93 6.73
CA VAL A 26 -4.82 1.74 5.29
C VAL A 26 -4.61 3.05 4.53
N LEU A 27 -4.02 2.94 3.34
CA LEU A 27 -3.74 4.06 2.43
C LEU A 27 -4.01 3.65 0.98
N PRO A 28 -4.21 4.63 0.06
CA PRO A 28 -4.25 4.35 -1.36
C PRO A 28 -2.95 3.71 -1.79
N ILE A 29 -3.04 2.50 -2.34
CA ILE A 29 -1.84 1.71 -2.65
C ILE A 29 -0.92 2.39 -3.67
N ARG A 30 -1.50 3.09 -4.64
CA ARG A 30 -0.77 3.84 -5.67
C ARG A 30 0.17 4.89 -5.06
N ALA A 31 -0.32 5.67 -4.10
CA ALA A 31 0.46 6.71 -3.44
C ALA A 31 1.73 6.17 -2.77
N VAL A 32 1.60 5.04 -2.09
CA VAL A 32 2.72 4.38 -1.39
C VAL A 32 3.72 3.81 -2.41
N VAL A 33 3.23 3.10 -3.43
CA VAL A 33 4.09 2.45 -4.43
C VAL A 33 4.84 3.45 -5.30
N GLU A 34 4.18 4.52 -5.76
CA GLU A 34 4.82 5.56 -6.56
C GLU A 34 5.89 6.31 -5.76
N ALA A 35 5.66 6.56 -4.47
CA ALA A 35 6.67 7.14 -3.57
C ALA A 35 7.92 6.24 -3.42
N LEU A 36 7.79 4.94 -3.64
CA LEU A 36 8.90 3.97 -3.66
C LEU A 36 9.51 3.76 -5.05
N GLY A 37 9.07 4.52 -6.05
CA GLY A 37 9.51 4.40 -7.45
C GLY A 37 8.92 3.20 -8.20
N GLY A 38 7.82 2.63 -7.70
CA GLY A 38 7.11 1.53 -8.34
C GLY A 38 5.94 1.98 -9.23
N THR A 39 5.25 1.00 -9.80
CA THR A 39 4.05 1.20 -10.63
C THR A 39 2.89 0.34 -10.15
N VAL A 40 1.67 0.80 -10.41
CA VAL A 40 0.43 0.09 -10.06
C VAL A 40 -0.51 -0.03 -11.26
N GLY A 41 -0.79 -1.26 -11.66
CA GLY A 41 -1.81 -1.62 -12.63
C GLY A 41 -3.12 -2.03 -11.97
N TRP A 42 -4.23 -1.81 -12.68
CA TRP A 42 -5.57 -2.24 -12.28
C TRP A 42 -6.19 -3.09 -13.38
N ASN A 43 -6.71 -4.25 -13.01
CA ASN A 43 -7.51 -5.11 -13.87
C ASN A 43 -8.95 -5.13 -13.34
N GLU A 44 -9.86 -4.53 -14.09
CA GLU A 44 -11.26 -4.37 -13.72
C GLU A 44 -12.01 -5.71 -13.66
N ASN A 45 -11.73 -6.63 -14.58
CA ASN A 45 -12.42 -7.92 -14.69
C ASN A 45 -12.08 -8.83 -13.51
N GLU A 46 -10.81 -8.84 -13.11
CA GLU A 46 -10.35 -9.63 -11.96
C GLU A 46 -10.51 -8.88 -10.64
N LYS A 47 -10.84 -7.59 -10.66
CA LYS A 47 -10.72 -6.67 -9.52
C LYS A 47 -9.34 -6.76 -8.86
N LYS A 48 -8.30 -6.80 -9.69
CA LYS A 48 -6.92 -7.07 -9.28
C LYS A 48 -6.05 -5.83 -9.39
N VAL A 49 -5.29 -5.56 -8.34
CA VAL A 49 -4.18 -4.61 -8.32
C VAL A 49 -2.88 -5.38 -8.57
N THR A 50 -2.08 -4.93 -9.52
CA THR A 50 -0.72 -5.44 -9.75
C THR A 50 0.29 -4.35 -9.45
N ILE A 51 1.21 -4.61 -8.54
CA ILE A 51 2.26 -3.69 -8.10
C ILE A 51 3.59 -4.21 -8.64
N ASN A 52 4.38 -3.34 -9.28
CA ASN A 52 5.76 -3.64 -9.64
C ASN A 52 6.69 -2.62 -9.00
N VAL A 53 7.57 -3.08 -8.12
CA VAL A 53 8.50 -2.23 -7.37
C VAL A 53 9.72 -3.04 -6.97
N ARG A 54 10.93 -2.48 -7.14
CA ARG A 54 12.20 -3.12 -6.72
C ARG A 54 12.31 -4.60 -7.10
N ASN A 55 12.09 -4.91 -8.39
CA ASN A 55 12.10 -6.26 -8.95
C ASN A 55 11.13 -7.26 -8.29
N THR A 56 10.09 -6.76 -7.62
CA THR A 56 9.06 -7.56 -6.98
C THR A 56 7.70 -7.23 -7.58
N THR A 57 6.97 -8.29 -7.93
CA THR A 57 5.56 -8.18 -8.35
C THR A 57 4.66 -8.66 -7.21
N LEU A 58 3.74 -7.80 -6.81
CA LEU A 58 2.66 -8.15 -5.88
C LEU A 58 1.32 -8.09 -6.62
N GLU A 59 0.47 -9.07 -6.38
CA GLU A 59 -0.90 -9.10 -6.91
C GLU A 59 -1.88 -9.19 -5.75
N LEU A 60 -2.85 -8.29 -5.72
CA LEU A 60 -3.89 -8.24 -4.70
C LEU A 60 -5.26 -8.18 -5.36
N TRP A 61 -6.25 -8.83 -4.77
CA TRP A 61 -7.62 -8.80 -5.25
C TRP A 61 -8.50 -8.04 -4.27
N LEU A 62 -9.35 -7.18 -4.81
CA LEU A 62 -10.32 -6.41 -4.01
C LEU A 62 -11.18 -7.37 -3.17
N ASP A 63 -11.37 -7.01 -1.91
CA ASP A 63 -12.18 -7.73 -0.92
C ASP A 63 -11.75 -9.18 -0.66
N LYS A 64 -10.53 -9.56 -1.06
CA LYS A 64 -9.93 -10.86 -0.74
C LYS A 64 -8.76 -10.71 0.24
N ASN A 65 -8.73 -11.60 1.23
CA ASN A 65 -7.64 -11.72 2.21
C ASN A 65 -6.45 -12.55 1.67
N THR A 66 -6.28 -12.61 0.35
CA THR A 66 -5.18 -13.30 -0.31
C THR A 66 -4.48 -12.36 -1.28
N MET A 67 -3.15 -12.46 -1.32
CA MET A 67 -2.27 -11.79 -2.28
C MET A 67 -1.27 -12.79 -2.87
N ARG A 68 -0.63 -12.44 -3.98
CA ARG A 68 0.57 -13.14 -4.46
C ARG A 68 1.78 -12.23 -4.39
N SER A 69 2.92 -12.79 -4.00
CA SER A 69 4.23 -12.14 -4.00
C SER A 69 5.18 -13.00 -4.79
N GLY A 70 5.61 -12.54 -5.97
CA GLY A 70 6.45 -13.36 -6.85
C GLY A 70 5.81 -14.70 -7.22
N GLY A 71 4.48 -14.72 -7.41
CA GLY A 71 3.71 -15.93 -7.73
C GLY A 71 3.29 -16.80 -6.54
N ILE A 72 3.83 -16.56 -5.34
CA ILE A 72 3.50 -17.33 -4.13
C ILE A 72 2.32 -16.67 -3.40
N GLU A 73 1.27 -17.44 -3.12
CA GLU A 73 0.11 -16.96 -2.37
C GLU A 73 0.45 -16.70 -0.89
N LYS A 74 -0.04 -15.58 -0.36
CA LYS A 74 0.09 -15.16 1.03
C LYS A 74 -1.25 -14.63 1.54
N LYS A 75 -1.52 -14.85 2.82
CA LYS A 75 -2.67 -14.24 3.50
C LYS A 75 -2.33 -12.82 3.95
N ILE A 76 -3.29 -11.93 3.80
CA ILE A 76 -3.29 -10.59 4.38
C ILE A 76 -4.45 -10.51 5.36
N ASP A 77 -4.27 -9.81 6.47
CA ASP A 77 -5.23 -9.82 7.57
C ASP A 77 -6.40 -8.85 7.36
N VAL A 78 -6.19 -7.82 6.54
CA VAL A 78 -7.22 -6.88 6.09
C VAL A 78 -7.16 -6.81 4.56
N ALA A 79 -8.30 -7.11 3.93
CA ALA A 79 -8.43 -7.12 2.48
C ALA A 79 -8.17 -5.72 1.89
N PRO A 80 -7.73 -5.63 0.62
CA PRO A 80 -7.80 -4.40 -0.14
C PRO A 80 -9.26 -4.00 -0.27
N THR A 81 -9.61 -2.76 0.07
CA THR A 81 -11.00 -2.29 0.06
C THR A 81 -11.13 -1.02 -0.76
N ALA A 82 -12.23 -0.91 -1.52
CA ALA A 82 -12.53 0.31 -2.25
C ALA A 82 -13.17 1.33 -1.30
N ILE A 83 -12.49 2.45 -1.06
CA ILE A 83 -13.01 3.57 -0.25
C ILE A 83 -12.85 4.83 -1.09
N ASN A 84 -13.96 5.56 -1.31
CA ASN A 84 -13.98 6.79 -2.11
C ASN A 84 -13.32 6.65 -3.50
N GLY A 85 -13.51 5.49 -4.15
CA GLY A 85 -12.93 5.21 -5.47
C GLY A 85 -11.44 4.89 -5.49
N ARG A 86 -10.83 4.61 -4.33
CA ARG A 86 -9.43 4.18 -4.19
C ARG A 86 -9.34 2.80 -3.56
N THR A 87 -8.39 1.99 -4.04
CA THR A 87 -8.04 0.74 -3.37
C THR A 87 -7.12 1.04 -2.18
N MET A 88 -7.68 0.90 -1.00
CA MET A 88 -7.02 1.09 0.29
C MET A 88 -6.44 -0.24 0.75
N VAL A 89 -5.16 -0.24 1.14
CA VAL A 89 -4.46 -1.46 1.55
C VAL A 89 -3.68 -1.21 2.84
N PRO A 90 -3.57 -2.20 3.75
CA PRO A 90 -2.71 -2.09 4.93
C PRO A 90 -1.26 -1.86 4.52
N VAL A 91 -0.72 -0.70 4.90
CA VAL A 91 0.62 -0.26 4.44
C VAL A 91 1.68 -1.28 4.83
N ARG A 92 1.67 -1.74 6.08
CA ARG A 92 2.65 -2.68 6.62
C ARG A 92 2.77 -3.95 5.77
N PHE A 93 1.65 -4.56 5.39
CA PHE A 93 1.67 -5.80 4.62
C PHE A 93 2.34 -5.65 3.26
N ILE A 94 2.13 -4.52 2.60
CA ILE A 94 2.78 -4.23 1.32
C ILE A 94 4.27 -4.03 1.51
N ILE A 95 4.67 -3.21 2.48
CA ILE A 95 6.08 -2.88 2.73
C ILE A 95 6.88 -4.12 3.12
N ASP A 96 6.35 -4.97 4.00
CA ASP A 96 7.04 -6.20 4.45
C ASP A 96 7.26 -7.22 3.31
N ASN A 97 6.56 -7.08 2.18
CA ASN A 97 6.73 -7.93 0.99
C ASN A 97 7.61 -7.29 -0.09
N ILE A 98 8.17 -6.10 0.14
CA ILE A 98 9.10 -5.46 -0.79
C ILE A 98 10.53 -5.61 -0.22
N PRO A 99 11.42 -6.34 -0.91
CA PRO A 99 12.80 -6.52 -0.46
C PRO A 99 13.51 -5.19 -0.20
N GLY A 100 14.18 -5.11 0.96
CA GLY A 100 14.94 -3.94 1.38
C GLY A 100 14.10 -2.79 1.95
N CYS A 101 12.76 -2.93 2.03
CA CYS A 101 11.90 -1.96 2.66
C CYS A 101 11.50 -2.41 4.08
N LEU A 102 11.41 -1.46 5.02
CA LEU A 102 10.93 -1.69 6.38
C LEU A 102 9.93 -0.61 6.76
N LEU A 103 8.83 -0.98 7.43
CA LEU A 103 7.91 -0.05 8.05
C LEU A 103 8.16 0.03 9.56
N GLU A 104 8.60 1.19 10.02
CA GLU A 104 8.75 1.49 11.45
C GLU A 104 7.57 2.34 11.93
N TRP A 105 7.11 2.04 13.14
CA TRP A 105 6.13 2.89 13.83
C TRP A 105 6.85 3.75 14.87
N ASN A 106 6.69 5.07 14.76
CA ASN A 106 7.12 6.01 15.77
C ASN A 106 5.92 6.36 16.67
N ASN A 107 5.97 5.93 17.92
CA ASN A 107 4.85 6.10 18.85
C ASN A 107 4.65 7.55 19.31
N ASP A 108 5.74 8.31 19.46
CA ASP A 108 5.71 9.70 19.95
C ASP A 108 5.00 10.63 18.96
N THR A 109 5.28 10.43 17.67
CA THR A 109 4.70 11.22 16.57
C THR A 109 3.49 10.55 15.92
N ARG A 110 3.15 9.33 16.34
CA ARG A 110 2.11 8.46 15.74
C ARG A 110 2.27 8.38 14.21
N SER A 111 3.50 8.18 13.76
CA SER A 111 3.83 8.14 12.34
C SER A 111 4.36 6.78 11.91
N ALA A 112 4.00 6.37 10.70
CA ALA A 112 4.62 5.23 10.03
C ALA A 112 5.71 5.75 9.09
N VAL A 113 6.93 5.26 9.26
CA VAL A 113 8.10 5.64 8.48
C VAL A 113 8.55 4.44 7.65
N ILE A 114 8.65 4.61 6.34
CA ILE A 114 9.17 3.59 5.45
C ILE A 114 10.64 3.90 5.19
N LYS A 115 11.52 2.94 5.45
CA LYS A 115 12.97 3.00 5.15
C LYS A 115 13.29 2.03 4.02
N TYR A 116 14.14 2.42 3.08
CA TYR A 116 14.46 1.66 1.87
C TYR A 116 15.79 2.06 1.21
#